data_AF-A0AAN8Z6V5-F1
#
_entry.id   AF-A0AAN8Z6V5-F1
#
_cell.length_a   1.000
_cell.length_b   1.000
_cell.length_c   1.000
_cell.angle_alpha   90.00
_cell.angle_beta   90.00
_cell.angle_gamma   90.00
#
_symmetry.space_group_name_H-M   'P 1'
#
loop_
_entity.id
_entity.type
_entity.pdbx_description
1 polymer ?
#
loop_
_entity_poly.entity_id
_entity_poly.type
_entity_poly.pdbx_seq_one_letter_code
_entity_poly.pdbx_strand_id
1 'polypeptide(L)'
;MMLVIADELDYLITKDRAVLHDLSMLTTLPFSRCILIGIANAIDLADRFLPRLQSLNCKPVVVSFRAYSKDQIIAILHQRLESLPYTVFHPKALELCARKVAATTGDMRKALCVCRSAIEMLELEVREAGNLDMPFAKRPLESVDQWAASLCDST
;
A
#
# COMPACT_ATOMS: atom_id res chain seq x y z
N MET A 1 9.44 5.74 -27.88
CA MET A 1 8.37 5.04 -27.13
C MET A 1 8.34 5.69 -25.77
N MET A 2 7.22 6.27 -25.40
CA MET A 2 7.02 7.03 -24.17
C MET A 2 6.14 6.20 -23.25
N LEU A 3 6.55 6.01 -22.01
CA LEU A 3 5.73 5.42 -20.96
C LEU A 3 5.35 6.53 -20.00
N VAL A 4 4.05 6.73 -19.82
CA VAL A 4 3.48 7.71 -18.89
C VAL A 4 2.79 6.92 -17.79
N ILE A 5 3.24 7.13 -16.55
CA ILE A 5 2.61 6.59 -15.35
C ILE A 5 1.95 7.77 -14.64
N ALA A 6 0.63 7.72 -14.52
CA ALA A 6 -0.16 8.71 -13.81
C ALA A 6 -0.74 8.04 -12.57
N ASP A 7 -0.23 8.42 -11.40
CA ASP A 7 -0.81 8.04 -10.12
C ASP A 7 -1.95 9.00 -9.73
N GLU A 8 -2.88 8.53 -8.89
CA GLU A 8 -4.07 9.29 -8.46
C GLU A 8 -4.87 9.91 -9.62
N LEU A 9 -5.13 9.12 -10.66
CA LEU A 9 -5.84 9.58 -11.87
C LEU A 9 -7.25 10.13 -11.59
N ASP A 10 -7.87 9.70 -10.49
CA ASP A 10 -9.13 10.21 -9.96
C ASP A 10 -9.07 11.67 -9.50
N TYR A 11 -7.89 12.18 -9.14
CA TYR A 11 -7.70 13.61 -8.86
C TYR A 11 -7.92 14.48 -10.10
N LEU A 12 -7.39 14.05 -11.25
CA LEU A 12 -7.50 14.77 -12.54
C LEU A 12 -8.95 14.81 -13.05
N ILE A 13 -9.76 13.82 -12.69
CA ILE A 13 -11.18 13.73 -13.07
C ILE A 13 -12.06 14.74 -12.38
N THR A 14 -11.74 15.03 -11.12
CA THR A 14 -12.60 15.85 -10.26
C THR A 14 -12.54 17.31 -10.68
N LYS A 15 -11.45 17.74 -11.34
CA LYS A 15 -11.25 19.12 -11.80
C LYS A 15 -11.62 19.34 -13.26
N ASP A 16 -11.13 18.51 -14.19
CA ASP A 16 -11.42 18.68 -15.62
C ASP A 16 -11.37 17.35 -16.37
N ARG A 17 -12.55 16.83 -16.75
CA ARG A 17 -12.69 15.60 -17.55
C ARG A 17 -12.07 15.71 -18.95
N ALA A 18 -11.73 16.92 -19.40
CA ALA A 18 -11.03 17.18 -20.66
C ALA A 18 -9.59 16.65 -20.64
N VAL A 19 -8.89 16.75 -19.50
CA VAL A 19 -7.48 16.33 -19.39
C VAL A 19 -7.31 14.84 -19.68
N LEU A 20 -8.25 14.01 -19.22
CA LEU A 20 -8.22 12.58 -19.52
C LEU A 20 -8.48 12.25 -20.98
N HIS A 21 -9.35 13.02 -21.62
CA HIS A 21 -9.59 12.87 -23.04
C HIS A 21 -8.32 13.20 -23.82
N ASP A 22 -7.63 14.28 -23.46
CA ASP A 22 -6.38 14.68 -24.11
C ASP A 22 -5.26 13.66 -23.88
N LEU A 23 -5.11 13.15 -22.64
CA LEU A 23 -4.17 12.07 -22.31
C LEU A 23 -4.45 10.80 -23.11
N SER A 24 -5.73 10.46 -23.30
CA SER A 24 -6.12 9.30 -24.11
C SER A 24 -5.93 9.55 -25.61
N MET A 25 -6.03 10.80 -26.06
CA MET A 25 -5.74 11.17 -27.45
C MET A 25 -4.25 11.02 -27.77
N LEU A 26 -3.36 11.25 -26.80
CA LEU A 26 -1.93 11.01 -26.97
C LEU A 26 -1.59 9.55 -27.32
N THR A 27 -2.43 8.58 -26.92
CA THR A 27 -2.24 7.16 -27.27
C THR A 27 -2.85 6.77 -28.62
N THR A 28 -3.75 7.60 -29.18
CA THR A 28 -4.44 7.33 -30.46
C THR A 28 -3.86 8.05 -31.66
N LEU A 29 -3.01 9.06 -31.46
CA LEU A 29 -2.40 9.81 -32.56
C LEU A 29 -1.57 8.89 -33.48
N PRO A 30 -1.69 9.03 -34.81
CA PRO A 30 -0.90 8.24 -35.75
C PRO A 30 0.59 8.53 -35.53
N PHE A 31 1.40 7.47 -35.54
CA PHE A 31 2.84 7.49 -35.21
C PHE A 31 3.21 7.72 -33.73
N SER A 32 2.23 7.88 -32.83
CA SER A 32 2.50 7.93 -31.39
C SER A 32 2.90 6.54 -30.88
N ARG A 33 4.00 6.49 -30.13
CA ARG A 33 4.43 5.29 -29.38
C ARG A 33 4.28 5.57 -27.89
N CYS A 34 3.08 5.91 -27.44
CA CYS A 34 2.79 6.26 -26.04
C CYS A 34 2.03 5.12 -25.35
N ILE A 35 2.50 4.71 -24.17
CA ILE A 35 1.80 3.80 -23.26
C ILE A 35 1.42 4.60 -22.02
N LEU A 36 0.12 4.61 -21.71
CA LEU A 36 -0.42 5.28 -20.52
C LEU A 36 -0.85 4.23 -19.50
N ILE A 37 -0.28 4.31 -18.29
CA ILE A 37 -0.69 3.52 -17.13
C ILE A 37 -1.27 4.50 -16.11
N GLY A 38 -2.57 4.35 -15.83
CA GLY A 38 -3.27 5.14 -14.82
C GLY A 38 -3.57 4.31 -13.58
N ILE A 39 -3.20 4.81 -12.41
CA ILE A 39 -3.55 4.23 -11.11
C ILE A 39 -4.63 5.12 -10.48
N ALA A 40 -5.73 4.52 -10.01
CA ALA A 40 -6.83 5.23 -9.39
C ALA A 40 -7.46 4.37 -8.29
N ASN A 41 -7.98 5.00 -7.24
CA ASN A 41 -8.64 4.28 -6.14
C ASN A 41 -10.10 3.96 -6.45
N ALA A 42 -10.79 4.83 -7.19
CA ALA A 42 -12.20 4.64 -7.53
C ALA A 42 -12.36 3.79 -8.80
N ILE A 43 -12.87 2.56 -8.67
CA ILE A 43 -13.17 1.66 -9.82
C ILE A 43 -14.25 2.27 -10.75
N ASP A 44 -15.10 3.16 -10.23
CA ASP A 44 -16.11 3.90 -10.99
C ASP A 44 -15.52 4.80 -12.09
N LEU A 45 -14.19 5.01 -12.09
CA LEU A 45 -13.46 5.60 -13.21
C LEU A 45 -13.61 4.78 -14.48
N ALA A 46 -13.50 3.46 -14.38
CA ALA A 46 -13.55 2.65 -15.58
C ALA A 46 -14.96 2.78 -16.18
N ASP A 47 -16.00 2.57 -15.38
CA ASP A 47 -17.37 2.47 -15.87
C ASP A 47 -17.95 3.81 -16.38
N ARG A 48 -17.53 4.95 -15.81
CA ARG A 48 -17.95 6.28 -16.31
C ARG A 48 -17.16 6.76 -17.53
N PHE A 49 -15.90 6.32 -17.68
CA PHE A 49 -15.00 6.83 -18.72
C PHE A 49 -14.88 5.88 -19.93
N LEU A 50 -15.06 4.58 -19.71
CA LEU A 50 -15.13 3.55 -20.76
C LEU A 50 -16.12 3.89 -21.87
N PRO A 51 -17.34 4.41 -21.63
CA PRO A 51 -18.31 4.67 -22.71
C PRO A 51 -17.80 5.71 -23.72
N ARG A 52 -17.04 6.72 -23.26
CA ARG A 52 -16.48 7.76 -24.14
C ARG A 52 -15.21 7.27 -24.83
N LEU A 53 -14.37 6.49 -24.17
CA LEU A 53 -13.19 5.88 -24.79
C LEU A 53 -13.55 4.79 -25.82
N GLN A 54 -14.65 4.06 -25.58
CA GLN A 54 -15.22 3.11 -26.55
C GLN A 54 -15.63 3.80 -27.85
N SER A 55 -16.14 5.04 -27.79
CA SER A 55 -16.42 5.83 -29.00
C SER A 55 -15.17 6.24 -29.77
N LEU A 56 -14.00 6.25 -29.12
CA LEU A 56 -12.69 6.52 -29.71
C LEU A 56 -11.94 5.22 -30.10
N ASN A 57 -12.65 4.09 -30.16
CA ASN A 57 -12.10 2.76 -30.46
C ASN A 57 -10.98 2.31 -29.50
N CYS A 58 -10.87 2.94 -28.33
CA CYS A 58 -9.87 2.63 -27.31
C CYS A 58 -10.54 1.96 -26.12
N LYS A 59 -10.28 0.67 -25.95
CA LYS A 59 -10.67 -0.06 -24.73
C LYS A 59 -9.45 -0.16 -23.82
N PRO A 60 -9.32 0.69 -22.79
CA PRO A 60 -8.27 0.52 -21.80
C PRO A 60 -8.42 -0.84 -21.11
N VAL A 61 -7.31 -1.51 -20.84
CA VAL A 61 -7.28 -2.73 -20.03
C VAL A 61 -7.35 -2.31 -18.57
N VAL A 62 -8.43 -2.70 -17.89
CA VAL A 62 -8.65 -2.37 -16.48
C VAL A 62 -8.26 -3.57 -15.63
N VAL A 63 -7.30 -3.36 -14.73
CA VAL A 63 -6.87 -4.37 -13.75
C VAL A 63 -7.31 -3.88 -12.37
N SER A 64 -8.17 -4.65 -11.70
CA SER A 64 -8.66 -4.30 -10.36
C SER A 64 -7.81 -4.99 -9.29
N PHE A 65 -7.21 -4.18 -8.41
CA PHE A 65 -6.54 -4.67 -7.21
C PHE A 65 -7.55 -4.71 -6.07
N ARG A 66 -7.84 -5.93 -5.60
CA ARG A 66 -8.74 -6.12 -4.46
C ARG A 66 -7.99 -5.97 -3.15
N ALA A 67 -8.72 -5.63 -2.10
CA ALA A 67 -8.20 -5.62 -0.74
C ALA A 67 -7.60 -6.99 -0.37
N TYR A 68 -6.56 -6.97 0.47
CA TYR A 68 -5.82 -8.18 0.81
C TYR A 68 -6.66 -9.14 1.67
N SER A 69 -6.52 -10.44 1.40
CA SER A 69 -7.09 -11.48 2.26
C SER A 69 -6.28 -11.64 3.55
N LYS A 70 -6.86 -12.30 4.56
CA LYS A 70 -6.14 -12.58 5.82
C LYS A 70 -4.80 -13.27 5.55
N ASP A 71 -4.79 -14.27 4.66
CA ASP A 71 -3.63 -15.12 4.41
C ASP A 71 -2.56 -14.34 3.64
N GLN A 72 -2.96 -13.44 2.75
CA GLN A 72 -2.05 -12.52 2.08
C GLN A 72 -1.40 -11.54 3.05
N ILE A 73 -2.18 -10.96 3.98
CA ILE A 73 -1.63 -10.06 5.00
C ILE A 73 -0.65 -10.81 5.89
N ILE A 74 -0.98 -12.02 6.34
CA ILE A 74 -0.09 -12.88 7.13
C ILE A 74 1.21 -13.17 6.37
N ALA A 75 1.12 -13.58 5.10
CA ALA A 75 2.29 -13.86 4.28
C ALA A 75 3.20 -12.64 4.10
N ILE A 76 2.63 -11.46 3.84
CA ILE A 76 3.40 -10.21 3.69
C ILE A 76 4.04 -9.82 5.03
N LEU A 77 3.31 -9.93 6.15
CA LEU A 77 3.86 -9.65 7.48
C LEU A 77 5.02 -10.60 7.81
N HIS A 78 4.87 -11.90 7.54
CA HIS A 78 5.96 -12.86 7.74
C HIS A 78 7.18 -12.53 6.88
N GLN A 79 6.99 -12.27 5.59
CA GLN A 79 8.10 -11.89 4.70
C GLN A 79 8.85 -10.64 5.18
N ARG A 80 8.13 -9.66 5.73
CA ARG A 80 8.73 -8.42 6.28
C ARG A 80 9.37 -8.59 7.66
N LEU A 81 8.96 -9.61 8.42
CA LEU A 81 9.52 -9.92 9.72
C LEU A 81 10.70 -10.90 9.61
N GLU A 82 10.74 -11.74 8.58
CA GLU A 82 11.88 -12.62 8.27
C GLU A 82 13.16 -11.83 7.95
N SER A 83 13.05 -10.59 7.47
CA SER A 83 14.21 -9.72 7.30
C SER A 83 14.83 -9.28 8.63
N LEU A 84 14.15 -9.49 9.76
CA LEU A 84 14.67 -9.17 11.09
C LEU A 84 15.37 -10.40 11.69
N PRO A 85 16.52 -10.22 12.36
CA PRO A 85 17.28 -11.32 12.94
C PRO A 85 16.65 -11.91 14.22
N TYR A 86 15.52 -11.39 14.68
CA TYR A 86 14.84 -11.81 15.91
C TYR A 86 13.32 -11.86 15.74
N THR A 87 12.68 -12.73 16.50
CA THR A 87 11.22 -12.88 16.51
C THR A 87 10.58 -11.78 17.35
N VAL A 88 10.00 -10.77 16.69
CA VAL A 88 9.31 -9.64 17.35
C VAL A 88 7.90 -10.01 17.80
N PHE A 89 7.17 -10.76 16.97
CA PHE A 89 5.76 -11.08 17.21
C PHE A 89 5.52 -12.57 17.32
N HIS A 90 4.60 -12.96 18.20
CA HIS A 90 4.09 -14.32 18.23
C HIS A 90 3.15 -14.57 17.03
N PRO A 91 3.24 -15.71 16.31
CA PRO A 91 2.41 -16.00 15.14
C PRO A 91 0.91 -15.85 15.36
N LYS A 92 0.39 -16.21 16.55
CA LYS A 92 -1.03 -16.00 16.89
C LYS A 92 -1.42 -14.52 16.93
N ALA A 93 -0.52 -13.63 17.34
CA ALA A 93 -0.77 -12.20 17.38
C ALA A 93 -0.86 -11.61 15.95
N LEU A 94 0.01 -12.07 15.05
CA LEU A 94 -0.05 -11.70 13.62
C LEU A 94 -1.34 -12.17 12.97
N GLU A 95 -1.79 -13.38 13.29
CA GLU A 95 -3.06 -13.91 12.79
C GLU A 95 -4.26 -13.07 13.27
N LEU A 96 -4.26 -12.65 14.54
CA LEU A 96 -5.31 -11.78 15.09
C LEU A 96 -5.33 -10.41 14.41
N CYS A 97 -4.15 -9.79 14.23
CA CYS A 97 -4.01 -8.52 13.53
C CYS A 97 -4.53 -8.62 12.09
N ALA A 98 -4.04 -9.62 11.33
CA ALA A 98 -4.42 -9.82 9.95
C ALA A 98 -5.92 -10.09 9.79
N ARG A 99 -6.51 -10.92 10.66
CA ARG A 99 -7.95 -11.21 10.66
C ARG A 99 -8.77 -9.95 10.90
N LYS A 100 -8.35 -9.11 11.87
CA LYS A 100 -9.04 -7.86 12.17
C LYS A 100 -8.95 -6.88 11.00
N VAL A 101 -7.76 -6.67 10.44
CA VAL A 101 -7.55 -5.72 9.34
C VAL A 101 -8.27 -6.17 8.07
N ALA A 102 -8.17 -7.45 7.70
CA ALA A 102 -8.88 -8.03 6.55
C ALA A 102 -10.41 -7.85 6.67
N ALA A 103 -10.97 -8.05 7.88
CA ALA A 103 -12.41 -7.88 8.12
C ALA A 103 -12.88 -6.42 8.06
N THR A 104 -11.98 -5.44 8.29
CA THR A 104 -12.36 -4.04 8.43
C THR A 104 -12.06 -3.21 7.17
N THR A 105 -10.89 -3.43 6.56
CA THR A 105 -10.44 -2.68 5.37
C THR A 105 -9.73 -3.53 4.33
N GLY A 106 -8.95 -4.53 4.78
CA GLY A 106 -8.00 -5.27 3.94
C GLY A 106 -6.85 -4.42 3.40
N ASP A 107 -6.54 -3.28 4.04
CA ASP A 107 -5.42 -2.42 3.70
C ASP A 107 -4.16 -2.82 4.49
N MET A 108 -3.10 -3.15 3.77
CA MET A 108 -1.82 -3.54 4.35
C MET A 108 -1.17 -2.39 5.13
N ARG A 109 -1.38 -1.14 4.73
CA ARG A 109 -0.84 0.04 5.45
C ARG A 109 -1.37 0.09 6.88
N LYS A 110 -2.66 -0.23 7.07
CA LYS A 110 -3.27 -0.32 8.40
C LYS A 110 -2.70 -1.46 9.23
N ALA A 111 -2.46 -2.63 8.64
CA ALA A 111 -1.85 -3.75 9.35
C ALA A 111 -0.43 -3.40 9.86
N LEU A 112 0.39 -2.78 9.00
CA LEU A 112 1.74 -2.36 9.37
C LEU A 112 1.73 -1.25 10.43
N CYS A 113 0.79 -0.30 10.34
CA CYS A 113 0.63 0.74 11.34
C CYS A 113 0.28 0.15 12.71
N VAL A 114 -0.65 -0.81 12.78
CA VAL A 114 -0.99 -1.51 14.03
C VAL A 114 0.23 -2.22 14.61
N CYS A 115 1.01 -2.92 13.79
CA CYS A 115 2.25 -3.57 14.24
C CYS A 115 3.27 -2.55 14.78
N ARG A 116 3.45 -1.42 14.09
CA ARG A 116 4.32 -0.33 14.56
C ARG A 116 3.85 0.22 15.90
N SER A 117 2.58 0.58 16.04
CA SER A 117 2.06 1.12 17.29
C SER A 117 2.16 0.14 18.46
N ALA A 118 2.04 -1.17 18.20
CA ALA A 118 2.25 -2.18 19.23
C ALA A 118 3.70 -2.21 19.74
N ILE A 119 4.68 -2.00 18.85
CA ILE A 119 6.10 -1.89 19.21
C ILE A 119 6.37 -0.60 19.96
N GLU A 120 5.82 0.53 19.49
CA GLU A 120 5.98 1.83 20.15
C GLU A 120 5.42 1.80 21.58
N MET A 121 4.26 1.16 21.80
CA MET A 121 3.71 0.96 23.15
C MET A 121 4.64 0.12 24.02
N LEU A 122 5.20 -0.97 23.48
CA LEU A 122 6.16 -1.80 24.21
C LEU A 122 7.42 -1.01 24.58
N GLU A 123 7.93 -0.16 23.67
CA GLU A 123 9.09 0.67 23.95
C GLU A 123 8.81 1.67 25.09
N LEU A 124 7.64 2.30 25.09
CA LEU A 124 7.21 3.19 26.15
C LEU A 124 7.11 2.47 27.49
N GLU A 125 6.47 1.29 27.53
CA GLU A 125 6.38 0.47 28.74
C GLU A 125 7.76 0.06 29.26
N VAL A 126 8.70 -0.32 28.37
CA VAL A 126 10.07 -0.68 28.75
C VAL A 126 10.86 0.54 29.27
N ARG A 127 10.64 1.72 28.70
CA ARG A 127 11.25 2.97 29.19
C ARG A 127 10.72 3.36 30.57
N GLU A 128 9.41 3.24 30.78
CA GLU A 128 8.78 3.49 32.08
C GLU A 128 9.18 2.43 33.12
N ALA A 129 9.28 1.17 32.70
CA ALA A 129 9.76 0.06 33.52
C ALA A 129 11.30 0.04 33.68
N GLY A 130 12.04 0.90 32.97
CA GLY A 130 13.49 1.08 33.08
C GLY A 130 13.98 1.56 34.45
N ASN A 131 13.09 1.65 35.45
CA ASN A 131 13.40 1.77 36.87
C ASN A 131 13.44 0.40 37.60
N LEU A 132 13.20 -0.72 36.91
CA LEU A 132 13.30 -2.08 37.42
C LEU A 132 13.94 -2.99 36.36
N ASP A 133 15.12 -3.53 36.67
CA ASP A 133 15.94 -4.38 35.80
C ASP A 133 15.16 -5.55 35.16
N MET A 134 15.07 -5.54 33.82
CA MET A 134 14.65 -6.69 33.01
C MET A 134 15.78 -7.08 32.03
N PRO A 135 16.27 -8.34 32.03
CA PRO A 135 17.48 -8.74 31.30
C PRO A 135 17.36 -8.83 29.77
N PHE A 136 16.20 -8.50 29.17
CA PHE A 136 15.98 -8.56 27.72
C PHE A 136 16.26 -7.25 26.96
N ALA A 137 16.47 -6.13 27.66
CA ALA A 137 16.25 -4.80 27.08
C ALA A 137 17.44 -4.15 26.33
N LYS A 138 18.65 -4.74 26.32
CA LYS A 138 19.86 -3.95 25.93
C LYS A 138 20.29 -4.00 24.46
N ARG A 139 19.62 -4.73 23.56
CA ARG A 139 20.05 -4.86 22.15
C ARG A 139 18.99 -4.79 21.02
N PRO A 140 17.66 -4.79 21.22
CA PRO A 140 16.73 -4.74 20.07
C PRO A 140 16.55 -3.34 19.44
N LEU A 141 16.77 -2.27 20.20
CA LEU A 141 16.19 -0.95 19.91
C LEU A 141 16.70 -0.27 18.63
N GLU A 142 18.00 -0.31 18.33
CA GLU A 142 18.55 0.41 17.17
C GLU A 142 18.12 -0.17 15.81
N SER A 143 17.77 -1.47 15.76
CA SER A 143 17.39 -2.15 14.52
C SER A 143 15.90 -1.99 14.21
N VAL A 144 15.04 -1.82 15.22
CA VAL A 144 13.59 -1.64 15.02
C VAL A 144 13.30 -0.24 14.49
N ASP A 145 14.03 0.78 14.96
CA ASP A 145 13.92 2.16 14.46
C ASP A 145 14.28 2.23 12.97
N GLN A 146 15.33 1.53 12.54
CA GLN A 146 15.71 1.44 11.12
C GLN A 146 14.66 0.69 10.28
N TRP A 147 14.05 -0.36 10.84
CA TRP A 147 12.96 -1.08 10.18
C TRP A 147 11.68 -0.24 10.08
N ALA A 148 11.32 0.49 11.14
CA ALA A 148 10.20 1.41 11.18
C ALA A 148 10.42 2.61 10.22
N ALA A 149 11.64 3.14 10.12
CA ALA A 149 11.99 4.16 9.14
C ALA A 149 11.88 3.63 7.70
N SER A 150 12.43 2.44 7.42
CA SER A 150 12.34 1.77 6.11
C SER A 150 10.90 1.48 5.67
N LEU A 151 9.98 1.30 6.61
CA LEU A 151 8.55 1.10 6.34
C LEU A 151 7.81 2.39 5.96
N CYS A 152 8.30 3.56 6.38
CA CYS A 152 7.72 4.86 6.04
C CYS A 152 8.18 5.36 4.66
N ASP A 153 9.44 5.14 4.29
CA ASP A 153 10.04 5.69 3.05
C ASP A 153 9.62 4.97 1.75
N SER A 154 8.82 3.90 1.84
CA SER A 154 8.30 3.16 0.67
C SER A 154 6.84 3.46 0.33
N THR A 155 6.27 4.55 0.87
CA THR A 155 4.93 5.05 0.55
C THR A 155 5.02 6.30 -0.30
#